data_AF-A0AAJ3V8U7-F1
#
_entry.id   AF-A0AAJ3V8U7-F1
#
_cell.length_a   1.000
_cell.length_b   1.000
_cell.length_c   1.000
_cell.angle_alpha   90.00
_cell.angle_beta   90.00
_cell.angle_gamma   90.00
#
_symmetry.space_group_name_H-M   'P 1'
#
loop_
_entity.id
_entity.type
_entity.pdbx_description
1 polymer ?
#
loop_
_entity_poly.entity_id
_entity_poly.type
_entity_poly.pdbx_seq_one_letter_code
_entity_poly.pdbx_strand_id
1 'polypeptide(L)'
;MYRIVLAALLLYLLWLFLFLSYERRKRKNRAIEKKPCQMVSEAEIIGKSRFKISHSTPQVRSYPKGEAEAKKASTFAFENGQEPSEEPDDLPDIDEIPLVYESSDAPSFEEEEDEELPVSGKSEYATGIDFERVLEALSVIHRNASSIAERQRAGETLTELEGTRLMETLRSDKVRSSTIDDIVRNRFEELYVPSDGRDKE
;
A
#
# COMPACT_ATOMS: atom_id res chain seq x y z
N MET A 1 -28.68 -28.79 -47.67
CA MET A 1 -28.93 -28.12 -46.38
C MET A 1 -27.62 -27.87 -45.62
N TYR A 2 -26.82 -28.91 -45.34
CA TYR A 2 -25.52 -28.79 -44.65
C TYR A 2 -24.52 -27.81 -45.30
N ARG A 3 -24.45 -27.69 -46.63
CA ARG A 3 -23.57 -26.72 -47.31
C ARG A 3 -23.90 -25.26 -46.99
N ILE A 4 -25.19 -24.95 -46.85
CA ILE A 4 -25.68 -23.60 -46.52
C ILE A 4 -25.38 -23.30 -45.04
N VAL A 5 -25.59 -24.28 -44.16
CA VAL A 5 -25.24 -24.18 -42.74
C VAL A 5 -23.73 -24.01 -42.56
N LEU A 6 -22.91 -24.74 -43.31
CA LEU A 6 -21.46 -24.62 -43.27
C LEU A 6 -21.01 -23.23 -43.75
N ALA A 7 -21.59 -22.72 -44.84
CA ALA A 7 -21.31 -21.38 -45.34
C ALA A 7 -21.72 -20.29 -44.33
N ALA A 8 -22.88 -20.42 -43.69
CA ALA A 8 -23.33 -19.51 -42.64
C ALA A 8 -22.41 -19.53 -41.41
N LEU A 9 -21.95 -20.71 -41.00
CA LEU A 9 -21.02 -20.88 -39.88
C LEU A 9 -19.66 -20.26 -40.19
N LEU A 10 -19.12 -20.47 -41.40
CA LEU A 10 -17.85 -19.85 -41.82
C LEU A 10 -17.97 -18.32 -41.86
N LEU A 11 -19.09 -17.79 -42.35
CA LEU A 11 -19.36 -16.35 -42.38
C LEU A 11 -19.47 -15.77 -40.96
N TYR A 12 -20.14 -16.49 -40.05
CA TYR A 12 -20.25 -16.11 -38.65
C TYR A 12 -18.89 -16.10 -37.93
N LEU A 13 -18.05 -17.12 -38.15
CA LEU A 13 -16.69 -17.16 -37.59
C LEU A 13 -15.81 -16.03 -38.15
N LEU A 14 -15.93 -15.72 -39.44
CA LEU A 14 -15.21 -14.60 -40.05
C LEU A 14 -15.66 -13.26 -39.45
N TRP A 15 -16.96 -13.07 -39.25
CA TRP A 15 -17.52 -11.89 -38.60
C TRP A 15 -17.03 -11.75 -37.16
N LEU A 16 -17.00 -12.84 -36.39
CA LEU A 16 -16.50 -12.87 -35.01
C LEU A 16 -14.99 -12.56 -34.96
N PHE A 17 -14.21 -13.08 -35.92
CA PHE A 17 -12.78 -12.76 -36.05
C PHE A 17 -12.54 -11.29 -36.37
N LEU A 18 -13.32 -10.70 -37.27
CA LEU A 18 -13.28 -9.27 -37.58
C LEU A 18 -13.66 -8.42 -36.37
N PHE A 19 -14.72 -8.81 -35.64
CA PHE A 19 -15.16 -8.15 -34.42
C PHE A 19 -14.09 -8.18 -33.33
N LEU A 20 -13.51 -9.35 -33.07
CA LEU A 20 -12.44 -9.53 -32.08
C LEU A 20 -11.16 -8.77 -32.48
N SER A 21 -10.85 -8.72 -33.77
CA SER A 21 -9.72 -7.96 -34.31
C SER A 21 -9.96 -6.45 -34.19
N TYR A 22 -11.20 -5.99 -34.43
CA TYR A 22 -11.61 -4.60 -34.23
C TYR A 22 -11.50 -4.20 -32.75
N GLU A 23 -12.00 -5.02 -31.82
CA GLU A 23 -11.82 -4.79 -30.39
C GLU A 23 -10.35 -4.79 -29.97
N ARG A 24 -9.55 -5.77 -30.43
CA ARG A 24 -8.12 -5.82 -30.16
C ARG A 24 -7.42 -4.57 -30.69
N ARG A 25 -7.76 -4.11 -31.88
CA ARG A 25 -7.21 -2.89 -32.47
C ARG A 25 -7.62 -1.65 -31.68
N LYS A 26 -8.87 -1.57 -31.21
CA LYS A 26 -9.33 -0.49 -30.31
C LYS A 26 -8.57 -0.48 -28.98
N ARG A 27 -8.31 -1.65 -28.38
CA ARG A 27 -7.48 -1.79 -27.17
C ARG A 27 -6.03 -1.37 -27.42
N LYS A 28 -5.45 -1.73 -28.57
CA LYS A 28 -4.11 -1.31 -28.97
C LYS A 28 -4.03 0.20 -29.23
N ASN A 29 -5.00 0.78 -29.91
CA ASN A 29 -5.05 2.22 -30.18
C ASN A 29 -5.22 3.02 -28.88
N ARG A 30 -6.02 2.54 -27.92
CA ARG A 30 -6.12 3.12 -26.57
C ARG A 30 -4.83 3.00 -25.75
N ALA A 31 -4.02 1.97 -26.00
CA ALA A 31 -2.71 1.82 -25.39
C ALA A 31 -1.66 2.75 -26.03
N ILE A 32 -1.80 3.06 -27.32
CA ILE A 32 -0.95 4.00 -28.07
C ILE A 32 -1.34 5.47 -27.83
N GLU A 33 -2.62 5.75 -27.53
CA GLU A 33 -3.12 7.06 -27.09
C GLU A 33 -2.78 7.41 -25.62
N LYS A 34 -2.15 6.49 -24.87
CA LYS A 34 -1.40 6.89 -23.68
C LYS A 34 -0.21 7.70 -24.18
N LYS A 35 -0.43 9.01 -24.22
CA LYS A 35 0.51 10.08 -24.54
C LYS A 35 1.95 9.61 -24.29
N PRO A 36 2.89 9.74 -25.25
CA PRO A 36 4.29 9.62 -24.88
C PRO A 36 4.51 10.58 -23.72
N CYS A 37 5.07 10.07 -22.62
CA CYS A 37 5.43 10.86 -21.46
C CYS A 37 5.95 12.21 -21.96
N GLN A 38 5.26 13.28 -21.59
CA GLN A 38 5.66 14.64 -21.88
C GLN A 38 7.13 14.77 -21.47
N MET A 39 8.01 14.87 -22.46
CA MET A 39 9.41 15.17 -22.25
C MET A 39 9.43 16.65 -21.82
N VAL A 40 9.24 16.88 -20.52
CA VAL A 40 9.32 18.21 -19.92
C VAL A 40 10.71 18.73 -20.22
N SER A 41 10.79 19.87 -20.88
CA SER A 41 12.04 20.55 -21.19
C SER A 41 12.80 20.83 -19.90
N GLU A 42 14.10 20.56 -19.90
CA GLU A 42 14.98 20.65 -18.72
C GLU A 42 15.09 22.04 -18.07
N ALA A 43 14.42 23.05 -18.62
CA ALA A 43 14.52 24.45 -18.21
C ALA A 43 13.53 24.87 -17.10
N GLU A 44 12.47 24.10 -16.83
CA GLU A 44 11.43 24.47 -15.85
C GLU A 44 11.50 23.62 -14.55
N ILE A 45 12.48 22.72 -14.43
CA ILE A 45 12.65 21.93 -13.21
C ILE A 45 13.48 22.73 -12.21
N ILE A 46 12.80 23.51 -11.36
CA ILE A 46 13.37 24.05 -10.13
C ILE A 46 13.54 22.89 -9.12
N GLY A 47 14.71 22.79 -8.48
CA GLY A 47 15.01 21.71 -7.55
C GLY A 47 15.69 20.46 -8.15
N LYS A 48 16.60 20.64 -9.12
CA LYS A 48 17.45 19.53 -9.62
C LYS A 48 18.33 18.98 -8.48
N SER A 49 17.93 17.85 -7.89
CA SER A 49 18.75 17.08 -6.96
C SER A 49 19.96 16.51 -7.71
N ARG A 50 21.17 16.78 -7.20
CA ARG A 50 22.43 16.23 -7.74
C ARG A 50 22.75 14.84 -7.17
N PHE A 51 21.76 14.12 -6.66
CA PHE A 51 21.96 12.81 -6.09
C PHE A 51 22.26 11.78 -7.19
N LYS A 52 23.55 11.47 -7.37
CA LYS A 52 23.98 10.33 -8.16
C LYS A 52 23.82 9.08 -7.30
N ILE A 53 22.92 8.19 -7.69
CA ILE A 53 22.94 6.80 -7.20
C ILE A 53 24.21 6.15 -7.75
N SER A 54 25.29 6.25 -6.97
CA SER A 54 26.43 5.37 -7.13
C SER A 54 26.01 4.03 -6.59
N HIS A 55 25.81 3.04 -7.46
CA HIS A 55 25.76 1.65 -7.02
C HIS A 55 27.07 1.37 -6.29
N SER A 56 27.06 1.36 -4.96
CA SER A 56 28.20 0.85 -4.22
C SER A 56 28.27 -0.63 -4.59
N THR A 57 29.37 -1.01 -5.23
CA THR A 57 29.70 -2.41 -5.39
C THR A 57 29.70 -3.02 -3.98
N PRO A 58 28.92 -4.07 -3.71
CA PRO A 58 28.97 -4.70 -2.40
C PRO A 58 30.41 -5.14 -2.17
N GLN A 59 31.05 -4.62 -1.12
CA GLN A 59 32.31 -5.18 -0.67
C GLN A 59 32.01 -6.61 -0.20
N VAL A 60 32.22 -7.56 -1.10
CA VAL A 60 32.29 -8.97 -0.76
C VAL A 60 33.48 -9.10 0.18
N ARG A 61 33.18 -9.32 1.46
CA ARG A 61 34.16 -9.66 2.48
C ARG A 61 34.77 -11.00 2.07
N SER A 62 35.92 -10.99 1.40
CA SER A 62 36.70 -12.20 1.22
C SER A 62 37.19 -12.62 2.60
N TYR A 63 36.74 -13.79 3.06
CA TYR A 63 37.29 -14.41 4.26
C TYR A 63 38.75 -14.78 3.98
N PRO A 64 39.71 -14.36 4.83
CA PRO A 64 41.06 -14.89 4.73
C PRO A 64 41.00 -16.39 5.00
N LYS A 65 41.39 -17.15 3.99
CA LYS A 65 41.48 -18.61 4.06
C LYS A 65 42.63 -18.98 4.98
N GLY A 66 42.26 -19.34 6.20
CA GLY A 66 42.99 -20.24 7.10
C GLY A 66 44.39 -19.79 7.51
N GLU A 67 44.49 -19.23 8.72
CA GLU A 67 45.74 -19.32 9.47
C GLU A 67 45.44 -19.70 10.93
N ALA A 68 46.40 -20.43 11.49
CA ALA A 68 46.30 -21.38 12.57
C ALA A 68 45.67 -20.88 13.88
N GLU A 69 45.05 -21.85 14.54
CA GLU A 69 44.70 -21.92 15.96
C GLU A 69 45.65 -21.11 16.87
N ALA A 70 45.18 -19.96 17.35
CA ALA A 70 45.75 -19.30 18.52
C ALA A 70 44.65 -19.11 19.57
N LYS A 71 44.74 -19.94 20.60
CA LYS A 71 43.96 -19.84 21.85
C LYS A 71 44.21 -18.47 22.51
N LYS A 72 43.22 -18.03 23.32
CA LYS A 72 43.19 -16.91 24.32
C LYS A 72 42.40 -15.69 23.81
N ALA A 73 41.52 -15.04 24.56
CA ALA A 73 41.03 -15.18 25.93
C ALA A 73 39.57 -14.67 25.98
N SER A 74 38.81 -15.12 26.99
CA SER A 74 37.40 -14.75 27.23
C SER A 74 37.24 -13.27 27.59
N THR A 75 36.43 -12.53 26.83
CA THR A 75 36.15 -11.07 26.98
C THR A 75 34.96 -10.80 27.91
N PHE A 76 34.63 -11.68 28.85
CA PHE A 76 33.58 -11.41 29.83
C PHE A 76 34.20 -10.93 31.15
N ALA A 77 33.85 -9.70 31.53
CA ALA A 77 34.26 -9.06 32.78
C ALA A 77 33.62 -9.74 34.00
N PHE A 78 34.38 -9.92 35.07
CA PHE A 78 33.86 -10.32 36.38
C PHE A 78 33.41 -9.07 37.15
N GLU A 79 32.14 -9.06 37.52
CA GLU A 79 31.52 -8.04 38.38
C GLU A 79 31.92 -8.30 39.84
N ASN A 80 32.75 -7.44 40.43
CA ASN A 80 32.65 -7.02 41.82
C ASN A 80 33.63 -5.88 42.15
N GLY A 81 33.11 -4.87 42.85
CA GLY A 81 33.66 -3.52 42.91
C GLY A 81 34.74 -3.22 43.94
N GLN A 82 35.36 -2.05 43.75
CA GLN A 82 35.93 -1.18 44.78
C GLN A 82 36.38 0.14 44.13
N GLU A 83 35.76 1.27 44.50
CA GLU A 83 36.35 2.62 44.45
C GLU A 83 37.23 2.85 45.71
N PRO A 84 38.06 3.92 45.86
CA PRO A 84 38.18 5.16 45.05
C PRO A 84 39.65 5.61 44.75
N SER A 85 39.86 6.62 43.88
CA SER A 85 40.74 7.80 44.14
C SER A 85 41.01 8.65 42.87
N GLU A 86 40.97 9.97 43.08
CA GLU A 86 41.72 11.06 42.41
C GLU A 86 41.41 11.52 40.96
N GLU A 87 40.80 12.71 40.92
CA GLU A 87 40.84 13.77 39.89
C GLU A 87 42.29 14.22 39.54
N PRO A 88 42.57 14.90 38.40
CA PRO A 88 42.00 16.24 38.13
C PRO A 88 41.59 16.56 36.67
N ASP A 89 40.62 17.47 36.59
CA ASP A 89 40.46 18.61 35.68
C ASP A 89 40.93 18.49 34.21
N ASP A 90 39.95 18.41 33.32
CA ASP A 90 40.00 19.03 32.00
C ASP A 90 38.57 19.47 31.61
N LEU A 91 38.12 20.59 32.17
CA LEU A 91 36.95 21.32 31.69
C LEU A 91 37.37 22.14 30.46
N PRO A 92 36.71 22.01 29.29
CA PRO A 92 36.88 23.00 28.25
C PRO A 92 36.21 24.32 28.69
N ASP A 93 36.98 25.40 28.71
CA ASP A 93 36.49 26.78 28.84
C ASP A 93 35.45 27.03 27.74
N ILE A 94 34.17 27.08 28.13
CA ILE A 94 33.10 27.57 27.26
C ILE A 94 33.03 29.07 27.54
N ASP A 95 33.69 29.85 26.68
CA ASP A 95 33.56 31.31 26.69
C ASP A 95 32.07 31.69 26.72
N GLU A 96 31.70 32.54 27.69
CA GLU A 96 30.38 33.14 27.83
C GLU A 96 30.02 33.92 26.55
N ILE A 97 29.26 33.30 25.65
CA ILE A 97 28.60 34.01 24.56
C ILE A 97 27.55 34.93 25.20
N PRO A 98 27.61 36.26 24.99
CA PRO A 98 26.60 37.16 25.53
C PRO A 98 25.24 36.78 24.93
N LEU A 99 24.33 36.33 25.78
CA LEU A 99 22.95 36.00 25.42
C LEU A 99 22.13 37.30 25.28
N VAL A 100 22.54 38.15 24.35
CA VAL A 100 21.75 39.34 23.97
C VAL A 100 20.77 38.87 22.92
N TYR A 101 19.55 38.58 23.36
CA TYR A 101 18.41 38.48 22.45
C TYR A 101 18.15 39.89 21.92
N GLU A 102 18.48 40.15 20.66
CA GLU A 102 17.95 41.31 19.96
C GLU A 102 16.42 41.14 19.98
N SER A 103 15.74 42.04 20.69
CA SER A 103 14.29 42.12 20.72
C SER A 103 13.81 42.41 19.32
N SER A 104 13.60 41.35 18.54
CA SER A 104 12.91 41.42 17.27
C SER A 104 11.48 41.85 17.58
N ASP A 105 11.18 43.11 17.29
CA ASP A 105 9.82 43.60 17.08
C ASP A 105 9.22 42.80 15.92
N ALA A 106 8.67 41.63 16.23
CA ALA A 106 7.83 40.89 15.33
C ALA A 106 6.45 41.59 15.33
N PRO A 107 5.90 41.97 14.16
CA PRO A 107 4.54 42.50 14.13
C PRO A 107 3.60 41.40 14.62
N SER A 108 2.71 41.77 15.54
CA SER A 108 1.59 40.94 15.96
C SER A 108 0.73 40.62 14.74
N PHE A 109 0.94 39.43 14.17
CA PHE A 109 0.09 38.90 13.13
C PHE A 109 -1.15 38.31 13.80
N GLU A 110 -2.12 39.18 14.07
CA GLU A 110 -3.51 38.76 14.24
C GLU A 110 -4.03 38.37 12.85
N GLU A 111 -3.76 37.13 12.43
CA GLU A 111 -4.63 36.45 11.48
C GLU A 111 -5.41 35.39 12.24
N GLU A 112 -6.65 35.73 12.56
CA GLU A 112 -7.71 34.72 12.62
C GLU A 112 -7.89 34.14 11.20
N GLU A 113 -6.99 33.25 10.81
CA GLU A 113 -7.32 32.25 9.80
C GLU A 113 -8.05 31.12 10.53
N ASP A 114 -9.36 31.09 10.35
CA ASP A 114 -10.17 29.88 10.45
C ASP A 114 -9.68 28.88 9.39
N GLU A 115 -8.48 28.35 9.59
CA GLU A 115 -8.07 27.08 9.01
C GLU A 115 -8.89 26.02 9.77
N GLU A 116 -10.11 25.79 9.31
CA GLU A 116 -10.77 24.48 9.44
C GLU A 116 -9.87 23.46 8.73
N LEU A 117 -8.78 23.10 9.40
CA LEU A 117 -8.08 21.86 9.17
C LEU A 117 -9.16 20.78 9.14
N PRO A 118 -9.19 19.89 8.12
CA PRO A 118 -10.08 18.75 8.15
C PRO A 118 -9.65 17.81 9.28
N VAL A 119 -10.06 18.14 10.50
CA VAL A 119 -10.03 17.28 11.68
C VAL A 119 -11.14 16.28 11.47
N SER A 120 -10.87 15.23 10.69
CA SER A 120 -11.39 13.88 10.94
C SER A 120 -10.92 12.91 9.85
N GLY A 121 -9.60 12.84 9.64
CA GLY A 121 -8.99 11.73 8.94
C GLY A 121 -8.21 10.86 9.91
N LYS A 122 -8.89 10.23 10.88
CA LYS A 122 -8.30 9.12 11.66
C LYS A 122 -8.11 7.94 10.69
N SER A 123 -7.17 8.07 9.77
CA SER A 123 -6.77 6.96 8.94
C SER A 123 -5.91 6.07 9.82
N GLU A 124 -6.59 5.16 10.54
CA GLU A 124 -6.01 4.05 11.28
C GLU A 124 -5.30 3.14 10.28
N TYR A 125 -4.11 3.53 9.85
CA TYR A 125 -3.27 2.70 9.01
C TYR A 125 -2.54 1.70 9.90
N ALA A 126 -3.24 0.59 10.20
CA ALA A 126 -2.70 -0.76 10.36
C ALA A 126 -3.87 -1.75 10.60
N THR A 127 -4.70 -2.00 9.58
CA THR A 127 -5.88 -2.88 9.71
C THR A 127 -5.52 -4.36 9.92
N GLY A 128 -4.24 -4.76 9.85
CA GLY A 128 -3.82 -6.15 10.07
C GLY A 128 -4.34 -7.16 9.03
N ILE A 129 -5.00 -6.69 7.96
CA ILE A 129 -5.61 -7.54 6.93
C ILE A 129 -4.57 -7.92 5.89
N ASP A 130 -4.44 -9.22 5.61
CA ASP A 130 -3.61 -9.73 4.53
C ASP A 130 -4.12 -9.28 3.16
N PHE A 131 -3.19 -8.88 2.29
CA PHE A 131 -3.51 -8.44 0.93
C PHE A 131 -4.23 -9.51 0.10
N GLU A 132 -3.96 -10.79 0.35
CA GLU A 132 -4.65 -11.90 -0.32
C GLU A 132 -6.15 -11.93 0.00
N ARG A 133 -6.54 -11.72 1.26
CA ARG A 133 -7.94 -11.64 1.70
C ARG A 133 -8.66 -10.48 1.01
N VAL A 134 -8.00 -9.33 0.89
CA VAL A 134 -8.52 -8.16 0.18
C VAL A 134 -8.72 -8.44 -1.31
N LEU A 135 -7.75 -9.10 -1.95
CA LEU A 135 -7.85 -9.49 -3.35
C LEU A 135 -8.95 -10.53 -3.60
N GLU A 136 -9.11 -11.50 -2.70
CA GLU A 136 -10.18 -12.49 -2.77
C GLU A 136 -11.54 -11.79 -2.77
N ALA A 137 -11.76 -10.86 -1.84
CA ALA A 137 -13.00 -10.08 -1.76
C ALA A 137 -13.26 -9.24 -3.02
N LEU A 138 -12.23 -8.55 -3.52
CA LEU A 138 -12.32 -7.79 -4.77
C LEU A 138 -12.68 -8.70 -5.96
N SER A 139 -12.09 -9.90 -6.01
CA SER A 139 -12.38 -10.88 -7.05
C SER A 139 -13.84 -11.35 -7.00
N VAL A 140 -14.39 -11.53 -5.80
CA VAL A 140 -15.78 -11.93 -5.56
C VAL A 140 -16.74 -10.85 -6.04
N ILE A 141 -16.46 -9.58 -5.73
CA ILE A 141 -17.23 -8.43 -6.24
C ILE A 141 -17.18 -8.37 -7.76
N HIS A 142 -15.99 -8.51 -8.37
CA HIS A 142 -15.85 -8.40 -9.82
C HIS A 142 -16.63 -9.48 -10.54
N ARG A 143 -16.49 -10.74 -10.11
CA ARG A 143 -17.14 -11.88 -10.76
C ARG A 143 -18.59 -12.09 -10.33
N ASN A 144 -19.11 -11.27 -9.40
CA ASN A 144 -20.38 -11.48 -8.72
C ASN A 144 -20.54 -12.93 -8.23
N ALA A 145 -19.51 -13.45 -7.53
CA ALA A 145 -19.45 -14.88 -7.20
C ALA A 145 -20.74 -15.33 -6.50
N SER A 146 -21.28 -16.48 -6.88
CA SER A 146 -22.56 -17.00 -6.36
C SER A 146 -22.39 -17.95 -5.17
N SER A 147 -21.16 -18.36 -4.85
CA SER A 147 -20.94 -19.29 -3.76
C SER A 147 -21.06 -18.59 -2.41
N ILE A 148 -21.86 -19.17 -1.54
CA ILE A 148 -22.17 -18.68 -0.19
C ILE A 148 -20.89 -18.49 0.63
N ALA A 149 -20.01 -19.49 0.66
CA ALA A 149 -18.79 -19.45 1.47
C ALA A 149 -17.76 -18.40 1.02
N GLU A 150 -17.68 -18.09 -0.28
CA GLU A 150 -16.82 -17.01 -0.77
C GLU A 150 -17.42 -15.64 -0.44
N ARG A 151 -18.74 -15.48 -0.58
CA ARG A 151 -19.43 -14.24 -0.18
C ARG A 151 -19.26 -13.95 1.31
N GLN A 152 -19.31 -14.99 2.15
CA GLN A 152 -19.11 -14.83 3.58
C GLN A 152 -17.71 -14.29 3.90
N ARG A 153 -16.67 -14.94 3.35
CA ARG A 153 -15.26 -14.51 3.54
C ARG A 153 -15.01 -13.11 2.98
N ALA A 154 -15.56 -12.81 1.80
CA ALA A 154 -15.51 -11.47 1.24
C ALA A 154 -16.23 -10.45 2.15
N GLY A 155 -17.42 -10.78 2.65
CA GLY A 155 -18.18 -9.93 3.56
C GLY A 155 -17.42 -9.59 4.84
N GLU A 156 -16.75 -10.57 5.46
CA GLU A 156 -15.90 -10.36 6.64
C GLU A 156 -14.79 -9.33 6.36
N THR A 157 -14.04 -9.53 5.29
CA THR A 157 -12.94 -8.62 4.92
C THR A 157 -13.44 -7.23 4.53
N LEU A 158 -14.62 -7.12 3.90
CA LEU A 158 -15.21 -5.84 3.52
C LEU A 158 -15.72 -5.06 4.73
N THR A 159 -16.27 -5.74 5.74
CA THR A 159 -16.62 -5.09 7.01
C THR A 159 -15.36 -4.64 7.74
N GLU A 160 -14.29 -5.44 7.73
CA GLU A 160 -13.01 -5.10 8.37
C GLU A 160 -12.31 -3.91 7.68
N LEU A 161 -12.53 -3.73 6.37
CA LEU A 161 -12.05 -2.59 5.58
C LEU A 161 -12.94 -1.34 5.69
N GLU A 162 -14.04 -1.38 6.42
CA GLU A 162 -14.95 -0.24 6.56
C GLU A 162 -14.23 0.96 7.23
N GLY A 163 -14.49 2.18 6.75
CA GLY A 163 -13.78 3.38 7.21
C GLY A 163 -12.37 3.56 6.63
N THR A 164 -11.90 2.67 5.75
CA THR A 164 -10.63 2.86 5.02
C THR A 164 -10.83 3.58 3.68
N ARG A 165 -9.79 4.29 3.23
CA ARG A 165 -9.76 4.94 1.91
C ARG A 165 -9.95 3.94 0.75
N LEU A 166 -9.53 2.69 0.92
CA LEU A 166 -9.75 1.64 -0.07
C LEU A 166 -11.25 1.35 -0.22
N MET A 167 -11.97 1.19 0.89
CA MET A 167 -13.41 0.95 0.87
C MET A 167 -14.18 2.14 0.29
N GLU A 168 -13.81 3.37 0.65
CA GLU A 168 -14.40 4.58 0.06
C GLU A 168 -14.23 4.60 -1.46
N THR A 169 -13.04 4.26 -1.94
CA THR A 169 -12.76 4.19 -3.38
C THR A 169 -13.59 3.10 -4.05
N LEU A 170 -13.79 1.94 -3.41
CA LEU A 170 -14.62 0.86 -3.95
C LEU A 170 -16.11 1.24 -4.00
N ARG A 171 -16.62 1.93 -2.99
CA ARG A 171 -18.02 2.40 -2.93
C ARG A 171 -18.30 3.62 -3.82
N SER A 172 -17.27 4.27 -4.38
CA SER A 172 -17.46 5.41 -5.30
C SER A 172 -18.24 5.04 -6.58
N ASP A 173 -18.17 3.78 -7.00
CA ASP A 173 -18.97 3.24 -8.10
C ASP A 173 -20.30 2.69 -7.56
N LYS A 174 -21.41 3.26 -8.01
CA LYS A 174 -22.77 2.88 -7.58
C LYS A 174 -23.05 1.38 -7.74
N VAL A 175 -22.58 0.75 -8.82
CA VAL A 175 -22.84 -0.68 -9.08
C VAL A 175 -22.06 -1.54 -8.08
N ARG A 176 -20.78 -1.19 -7.85
CA ARG A 176 -19.93 -1.89 -6.88
C ARG A 176 -20.43 -1.69 -5.46
N SER A 177 -20.85 -0.47 -5.11
CA SER A 177 -21.42 -0.17 -3.80
C SER A 177 -22.63 -1.05 -3.50
N SER A 178 -23.58 -1.17 -4.43
CA SER A 178 -24.72 -2.07 -4.28
C SER A 178 -24.30 -3.53 -4.10
N THR A 179 -23.29 -3.99 -4.84
CA THR A 179 -22.79 -5.36 -4.73
C THR A 179 -22.11 -5.61 -3.37
N ILE A 180 -21.37 -4.63 -2.87
CA ILE A 180 -20.75 -4.66 -1.54
C ILE A 180 -21.83 -4.72 -0.45
N ASP A 181 -22.87 -3.89 -0.56
CA ASP A 181 -24.00 -3.88 0.37
C ASP A 181 -24.72 -5.23 0.39
N ASP A 182 -24.91 -5.86 -0.77
CA ASP A 182 -25.53 -7.19 -0.86
C ASP A 182 -24.65 -8.26 -0.20
N ILE A 183 -23.33 -8.23 -0.41
CA ILE A 183 -22.39 -9.19 0.20
C ILE A 183 -22.38 -9.01 1.72
N VAL A 184 -22.26 -7.78 2.20
CA VAL A 184 -22.22 -7.47 3.64
C VAL A 184 -23.55 -7.78 4.31
N ARG A 185 -24.69 -7.54 3.65
CA ARG A 185 -26.02 -7.86 4.18
C ARG A 185 -26.26 -9.36 4.29
N ASN A 186 -25.97 -10.12 3.24
CA ASN A 186 -26.17 -11.58 3.23
C ASN A 186 -25.40 -12.27 4.36
N ARG A 187 -24.21 -11.76 4.72
CA ARG A 187 -23.42 -12.24 5.86
C ARG A 187 -24.23 -12.27 7.17
N PHE A 188 -25.09 -11.28 7.39
CA PHE A 188 -25.89 -11.19 8.62
C PHE A 188 -27.15 -12.04 8.55
N GLU A 189 -27.81 -12.11 7.38
CA GLU A 189 -29.04 -12.88 7.21
C GLU A 189 -28.81 -14.39 7.33
N GLU A 190 -27.66 -14.87 6.86
CA GLU A 190 -27.34 -16.30 6.87
C GLU A 190 -26.94 -16.82 8.27
N LEU A 191 -26.41 -15.96 9.13
CA LEU A 191 -26.11 -16.28 10.54
C LEU A 191 -27.38 -16.31 11.42
N TYR A 192 -28.49 -15.73 10.95
CA TYR A 192 -29.75 -15.63 11.68
C TYR A 192 -30.84 -16.60 11.18
N VAL A 193 -30.50 -17.56 10.31
CA VAL A 193 -31.44 -18.65 9.99
C VAL A 193 -31.72 -19.41 11.29
N PRO A 194 -32.96 -19.35 11.84
CA PRO A 194 -33.30 -20.08 13.04
C PRO A 194 -33.01 -21.57 12.79
N SER A 195 -32.37 -22.25 13.74
CA SER A 195 -32.08 -23.69 13.66
C SER A 195 -33.35 -24.55 13.78
N ASP A 196 -34.49 -24.07 13.29
CA ASP A 196 -35.75 -24.77 13.39
C ASP A 196 -35.84 -25.79 12.24
N GLY A 197 -35.43 -27.03 12.52
CA GLY A 197 -35.86 -28.18 11.72
C GLY A 197 -34.83 -29.24 11.35
N ARG A 198 -33.60 -29.27 11.88
CA ARG A 198 -32.66 -30.39 11.62
C ARG A 198 -32.77 -31.58 12.58
N ASP A 199 -33.76 -31.58 13.48
CA ASP A 199 -33.93 -32.63 14.49
C ASP A 199 -35.13 -33.55 14.21
N LYS A 200 -35.64 -33.58 12.96
CA LYS A 200 -36.72 -34.48 12.57
C LYS A 200 -36.39 -35.25 11.29
N GLU A 201 -35.46 -36.20 11.41
CA GLU A 201 -35.53 -37.48 10.69
C GLU A 201 -34.77 -38.57 11.44
#